data_AF-A0A2M8P4M6-F1
#
_entry.id   AF-A0A2M8P4M6-F1
#
_cell.length_a   1.000
_cell.length_b   1.000
_cell.length_c   1.000
_cell.angle_alpha   90.00
_cell.angle_beta   90.00
_cell.angle_gamma   90.00
#
_symmetry.space_group_name_H-M   'P 1'
#
loop_
_entity.id
_entity.type
_entity.pdbx_description
1 polymer ?
#
loop_
_entity_poly.entity_id
_entity_poly.type
_entity_poly.pdbx_seq_one_letter_code
_entity_poly.pdbx_strand_id
1 'polypeptide(L)'
;MRSDIVDYLEEEINGVSVITFKGRIDSQMAVELENLLQTIYDLGRYRLILDMTDVRYMSSAGLRILADILTKNRDNGGDLKLVALNPKVLRVFEVIGFNNFFAMYDTVQSALADFR
;
A
#
# COMPACT_ATOMS: atom_id res chain seq x y z
N MET A 1 12.62 24.64 2.33
CA MET A 1 11.64 24.11 3.30
C MET A 1 11.32 22.68 2.89
N ARG A 2 12.19 21.74 3.26
CA ARG A 2 11.91 20.30 3.15
C ARG A 2 11.26 19.96 4.49
N SER A 3 9.99 19.61 4.48
CA SER A 3 9.32 19.15 5.70
C SER A 3 9.83 17.75 6.00
N ASP A 4 10.76 17.67 6.94
CA ASP A 4 11.20 16.43 7.57
C ASP A 4 10.05 15.89 8.44
N ILE A 5 9.23 14.98 7.89
CA ILE A 5 8.84 13.65 8.44
C ILE A 5 8.19 12.92 7.25
N VAL A 6 8.92 12.01 6.61
CA VAL A 6 8.34 11.11 5.61
C VAL A 6 8.82 9.71 5.98
N ASP A 7 7.99 8.94 6.68
CA ASP A 7 8.30 7.55 7.06
C ASP A 7 7.98 6.58 5.90
N TYR A 8 8.23 7.03 4.66
CA TYR A 8 8.16 6.17 3.48
C TYR A 8 9.23 6.49 2.44
N LEU A 9 9.55 5.47 1.64
CA LEU A 9 10.37 5.59 0.44
C LEU A 9 9.52 5.21 -0.76
N GLU A 10 9.55 6.02 -1.82
CA GLU A 10 8.94 5.70 -3.11
C GLU A 10 10.06 5.43 -4.13
N GLU A 11 9.94 4.32 -4.86
CA GLU A 11 10.73 4.03 -6.05
C GLU A 11 9.83 3.53 -7.18
N GLU A 12 10.26 3.76 -8.42
CA GLU A 12 9.56 3.24 -9.60
C GLU A 12 10.38 2.11 -10.22
N ILE A 13 9.77 0.93 -10.33
CA ILE A 13 10.40 -0.26 -10.91
C ILE A 13 9.51 -0.77 -12.05
N ASN A 14 9.99 -0.69 -13.29
CA ASN A 14 9.27 -1.18 -14.48
C ASN A 14 7.83 -0.61 -14.60
N GLY A 15 7.63 0.67 -14.28
CA GLY A 15 6.32 1.33 -14.31
C GLY A 15 5.38 0.95 -13.15
N VAL A 16 5.92 0.34 -12.08
CA VAL A 16 5.22 0.05 -10.83
C VAL A 16 5.78 0.97 -9.74
N SER A 17 4.93 1.72 -9.04
CA SER A 17 5.35 2.47 -7.85
C SER A 17 5.42 1.52 -6.66
N VAL A 18 6.62 1.38 -6.09
CA VAL A 18 6.88 0.62 -4.87
C VAL A 18 7.05 1.61 -3.72
N ILE A 19 6.20 1.49 -2.72
CA ILE A 19 6.19 2.39 -1.57
C ILE A 19 6.48 1.56 -0.32
N THR A 20 7.59 1.87 0.35
CA THR A 20 7.99 1.21 1.60
C THR A 20 7.63 2.08 2.77
N PHE A 21 6.75 1.60 3.66
CA PHE A 21 6.38 2.33 4.88
C PHE A 21 7.15 1.83 6.10
N LYS A 22 7.47 2.74 7.02
CA LYS A 22 8.07 2.41 8.31
C LYS A 22 7.14 2.77 9.46
N GLY A 23 7.11 1.93 10.50
CA GLY A 23 6.43 2.25 11.75
C GLY A 23 4.96 1.82 11.81
N ARG A 24 4.03 2.77 11.85
CA ARG A 24 2.61 2.53 12.15
C ARG A 24 1.72 3.38 11.27
N ILE A 25 0.66 2.80 10.71
CA ILE A 25 -0.36 3.53 9.95
C ILE A 25 -1.54 3.81 10.88
N ASP A 26 -1.38 4.79 11.77
CA ASP A 26 -2.45 5.30 12.62
C ASP A 26 -3.31 6.37 11.91
N SER A 27 -4.16 7.09 12.64
CA SER A 27 -5.02 8.12 12.04
C SER A 27 -4.26 9.30 11.47
N GLN A 28 -3.06 9.63 12.00
CA GLN A 28 -2.25 10.72 11.49
C GLN A 28 -1.54 10.27 10.21
N MET A 29 -0.88 9.12 10.25
CA MET A 29 -0.23 8.53 9.07
C MET A 29 -1.21 8.14 7.97
N ALA A 30 -2.48 7.84 8.30
CA ALA A 30 -3.52 7.61 7.31
C ALA A 30 -3.75 8.83 6.40
N VAL A 31 -3.71 10.06 6.92
CA VAL A 31 -3.89 11.27 6.10
C VAL A 31 -2.74 11.44 5.10
N GLU A 32 -1.52 11.15 5.54
CA GLU A 32 -0.34 11.21 4.66
C GLU A 32 -0.35 10.11 3.61
N LEU A 33 -0.73 8.89 4.01
CA LEU A 33 -0.96 7.77 3.10
C LEU A 33 -1.99 8.11 2.03
N GLU A 34 -3.12 8.70 2.42
CA GLU A 34 -4.18 9.10 1.49
C GLU A 34 -3.67 10.13 0.47
N ASN A 35 -2.99 11.17 0.94
CA ASN A 35 -2.43 12.22 0.07
C ASN A 35 -1.40 11.67 -0.92
N LEU A 36 -0.50 10.78 -0.44
CA LEU A 36 0.48 10.12 -1.29
C LEU A 36 -0.21 9.29 -2.38
N LEU A 37 -1.14 8.41 -1.99
CA LEU A 37 -1.82 7.52 -2.92
C LEU A 37 -2.69 8.28 -3.92
N GLN A 38 -3.34 9.37 -3.51
CA GLN A 38 -4.04 10.25 -4.45
C GLN A 38 -3.07 10.94 -5.41
N THR A 39 -1.92 11.42 -4.93
CA THR A 39 -0.91 12.05 -5.80
C THR A 39 -0.41 11.06 -6.87
N ILE A 40 -0.10 9.82 -6.48
CA ILE A 40 0.35 8.78 -7.40
C ILE A 40 -0.76 8.42 -8.41
N TYR A 41 -2.00 8.32 -7.93
CA TYR A 41 -3.17 8.07 -8.78
C TYR A 41 -3.38 9.19 -9.82
N ASP A 42 -3.29 10.45 -9.41
CA ASP A 42 -3.46 11.62 -10.29
C ASP A 42 -2.34 11.73 -11.34
N LEU A 43 -1.17 11.15 -11.07
CA LEU A 43 -0.08 10.99 -12.03
C LEU A 43 -0.31 9.87 -13.05
N GLY A 44 -1.44 9.16 -12.98
CA GLY A 44 -1.77 8.05 -13.88
C GLY A 44 -1.05 6.73 -13.56
N ARG A 45 -0.50 6.61 -12.34
CA ARG A 45 0.26 5.42 -11.91
C ARG A 45 -0.65 4.50 -11.11
N TYR A 46 -1.21 3.49 -11.77
CA TYR A 46 -2.21 2.60 -11.17
C TYR A 46 -1.65 1.25 -10.69
N ARG A 47 -0.36 0.96 -10.93
CA ARG A 47 0.29 -0.27 -10.51
C ARG A 47 1.12 0.01 -9.26
N LEU A 48 0.63 -0.44 -8.11
CA LEU A 48 1.24 -0.13 -6.81
C LEU A 48 1.65 -1.39 -6.04
N ILE A 49 2.78 -1.30 -5.36
CA ILE A 49 3.21 -2.23 -4.32
C ILE A 49 3.42 -1.45 -3.04
N LEU A 50 2.81 -1.91 -1.94
CA LEU A 50 3.13 -1.41 -0.61
C LEU A 50 3.95 -2.45 0.14
N ASP A 51 5.20 -2.10 0.46
CA ASP A 51 6.04 -2.90 1.35
C ASP A 51 5.72 -2.55 2.81
N MET A 52 5.18 -3.56 3.50
CA MET A 52 4.68 -3.48 4.87
C MET A 52 5.66 -4.08 5.89
N THR A 53 6.89 -4.42 5.48
CA THR A 53 7.90 -5.10 6.32
C THR A 53 8.07 -4.43 7.69
N ASP A 54 8.15 -3.09 7.72
CA ASP A 54 8.35 -2.31 8.94
C ASP A 54 7.05 -1.79 9.57
N VAL A 55 5.88 -2.11 8.98
CA VAL A 55 4.58 -1.68 9.49
C VAL A 55 4.08 -2.64 10.56
N ARG A 56 3.95 -2.15 11.80
CA ARG A 56 3.54 -2.96 12.96
C ARG A 56 2.06 -2.86 13.33
N TYR A 57 1.37 -1.88 12.77
CA TYR A 57 -0.01 -1.57 13.10
C TYR A 57 -0.66 -0.80 11.96
N MET A 58 -1.96 -1.07 11.75
CA MET A 58 -2.80 -0.31 10.83
C MET A 58 -4.15 -0.03 11.49
N SER A 59 -4.58 1.23 11.41
CA SER A 59 -5.89 1.69 11.87
C SER A 59 -7.00 1.40 10.84
N SER A 60 -8.26 1.49 11.26
CA SER A 60 -9.42 1.37 10.37
C SER A 60 -9.42 2.40 9.24
N ALA A 61 -8.87 3.60 9.47
CA ALA A 61 -8.71 4.63 8.44
C ALA A 61 -7.74 4.16 7.35
N GLY A 62 -6.57 3.64 7.75
CA GLY A 62 -5.59 3.07 6.81
C GLY A 62 -6.17 1.94 5.97
N LEU A 63 -6.91 1.01 6.59
CA LEU A 63 -7.58 -0.08 5.88
C LEU A 63 -8.59 0.42 4.83
N ARG A 64 -9.38 1.44 5.18
CA ARG A 64 -10.34 2.04 4.25
C ARG A 64 -9.64 2.69 3.05
N ILE A 65 -8.58 3.45 3.30
CA ILE A 65 -7.79 4.08 2.22
C ILE A 65 -7.22 3.02 1.27
N LEU A 66 -6.72 1.89 1.80
CA LEU A 66 -6.24 0.79 0.97
C LEU A 66 -7.35 0.16 0.11
N ALA A 67 -8.55 -0.01 0.65
CA ALA A 67 -9.67 -0.55 -0.11
C ALA A 67 -10.13 0.42 -1.22
N ASP A 68 -10.15 1.72 -0.91
CA ASP A 68 -10.54 2.77 -1.85
C ASP A 68 -9.54 2.86 -3.01
N ILE A 69 -8.22 2.87 -2.74
CA ILE A 69 -7.20 2.93 -3.80
C ILE A 69 -7.13 1.64 -4.62
N LEU A 70 -7.35 0.47 -4.00
CA LEU A 70 -7.39 -0.82 -4.71
C LEU A 70 -8.46 -0.79 -5.79
N THR A 71 -9.66 -0.34 -5.44
CA THR A 71 -10.80 -0.24 -6.36
C THR A 71 -10.49 0.74 -7.49
N LYS A 72 -10.06 1.97 -7.14
CA LYS A 72 -9.69 3.00 -8.12
C LYS A 72 -8.61 2.53 -9.10
N ASN A 73 -7.57 1.86 -8.62
CA ASN A 73 -6.49 1.39 -9.48
C ASN A 73 -6.95 0.31 -10.45
N ARG A 74 -7.77 -0.65 -9.98
CA ARG A 74 -8.33 -1.71 -10.82
C ARG A 74 -9.25 -1.18 -11.91
N ASP A 75 -10.06 -0.17 -11.59
CA ASP A 75 -10.91 0.52 -12.58
C ASP A 75 -10.09 1.19 -13.70
N ASN A 76 -8.81 1.48 -13.45
CA ASN A 76 -7.87 2.05 -14.42
C ASN A 76 -6.85 1.03 -14.96
N GLY A 77 -7.12 -0.27 -14.85
CA GLY A 77 -6.27 -1.34 -15.40
C GLY A 77 -4.97 -1.58 -14.63
N GLY A 78 -4.87 -1.08 -13.40
CA GLY A 78 -3.80 -1.34 -12.46
C GLY A 78 -4.20 -2.31 -11.34
N ASP A 79 -3.43 -2.29 -10.25
CA ASP A 79 -3.74 -3.04 -9.03
C ASP A 79 -2.97 -2.47 -7.84
N LEU A 80 -3.35 -2.88 -6.64
CA LEU A 80 -2.58 -2.66 -5.42
C LEU A 80 -2.21 -4.01 -4.79
N LYS A 81 -0.90 -4.24 -4.64
CA LYS A 81 -0.34 -5.43 -4.01
C LYS A 81 0.34 -5.08 -2.70
N LEU A 82 0.21 -5.96 -1.71
CA LEU A 82 0.82 -5.78 -0.40
C LEU A 82 1.94 -6.80 -0.19
N VAL A 83 3.05 -6.35 0.37
CA VAL A 83 4.24 -7.18 0.60
C VAL A 83 4.56 -7.23 2.09
N ALA A 84 4.98 -8.40 2.59
CA ALA A 84 5.53 -8.59 3.93
C ALA A 84 4.62 -8.12 5.07
N LEU A 85 3.31 -8.40 5.00
CA LEU A 85 2.42 -8.15 6.13
C LEU A 85 2.87 -8.96 7.34
N ASN A 86 3.12 -8.29 8.46
CA ASN A 86 3.35 -9.00 9.70
C ASN A 86 2.10 -9.82 10.13
N PRO A 87 2.26 -10.86 10.97
CA PRO A 87 1.14 -11.73 11.36
C PRO A 87 -0.03 -11.01 12.04
N LYS A 88 0.22 -9.91 12.77
CA LYS A 88 -0.84 -9.14 13.44
C LYS A 88 -1.69 -8.38 12.43
N VAL A 89 -1.07 -7.75 11.44
CA VAL A 89 -1.76 -7.02 10.38
C VAL A 89 -2.48 -8.02 9.47
N LEU A 90 -1.82 -9.11 9.08
CA LEU A 90 -2.45 -10.18 8.31
C LEU A 90 -3.72 -10.72 9.00
N ARG A 91 -3.65 -10.95 10.33
CA ARG A 91 -4.82 -11.41 11.08
C ARG A 91 -5.98 -10.44 11.04
N VAL A 92 -5.72 -9.13 11.07
CA VAL A 92 -6.76 -8.10 10.91
C VAL A 92 -7.42 -8.23 9.53
N PHE A 93 -6.62 -8.39 8.46
CA PHE A 93 -7.12 -8.57 7.10
C PHE A 93 -7.96 -9.84 6.96
N GLU A 94 -7.56 -10.96 7.58
CA GLU A 94 -8.34 -12.21 7.59
C GLU A 94 -9.69 -12.03 8.30
N VAL A 95 -9.71 -11.39 9.47
CA VAL A 95 -10.92 -11.20 10.28
C VAL A 95 -11.97 -10.37 9.55
N ILE A 96 -11.53 -9.35 8.81
CA ILE A 96 -12.43 -8.49 8.02
C ILE A 96 -12.66 -9.01 6.59
N GLY A 97 -12.03 -10.12 6.19
CA GLY A 97 -12.18 -10.75 4.89
C GLY A 97 -11.42 -10.08 3.73
N PHE A 98 -10.49 -9.17 4.02
CA PHE A 98 -9.70 -8.44 3.01
C PHE A 98 -8.70 -9.32 2.27
N ASN A 99 -8.30 -10.45 2.86
CA ASN A 99 -7.46 -11.46 2.21
C ASN A 99 -8.06 -12.04 0.92
N ASN A 100 -9.37 -11.86 0.69
CA ASN A 100 -10.02 -12.29 -0.56
C ASN A 100 -9.90 -11.26 -1.70
N PHE A 101 -9.46 -10.04 -1.40
CA PHE A 101 -9.46 -8.92 -2.34
C PHE A 101 -8.06 -8.41 -2.68
N PHE A 102 -7.17 -8.39 -1.69
CA PHE A 102 -5.79 -7.95 -1.85
C PHE A 102 -4.89 -9.12 -2.26
N ALA A 103 -4.07 -8.91 -3.28
CA ALA A 103 -2.97 -9.81 -3.58
C ALA A 103 -1.82 -9.51 -2.61
N MET A 104 -1.44 -10.54 -1.83
CA MET A 104 -0.43 -10.43 -0.78
C MET A 104 0.75 -11.33 -1.10
N TYR A 105 1.95 -10.84 -0.82
CA TYR A 105 3.20 -11.47 -1.19
C TYR A 105 4.23 -11.38 -0.06
N ASP A 106 5.19 -12.29 -0.07
CA ASP A 106 6.30 -12.24 0.89
C ASP A 106 7.39 -11.24 0.47
N THR A 107 7.54 -10.98 -0.84
CA THR A 107 8.60 -10.11 -1.37
C THR A 107 8.10 -9.18 -2.47
N VAL A 108 8.76 -8.02 -2.62
CA VAL A 108 8.52 -7.07 -3.71
C VAL A 108 8.72 -7.74 -5.07
N GLN A 109 9.73 -8.59 -5.21
CA GLN A 109 10.02 -9.32 -6.44
C GLN A 109 8.86 -10.23 -6.87
N SER A 110 8.26 -10.97 -5.92
CA SER A 110 7.08 -11.80 -6.24
C SER A 110 5.86 -10.97 -6.63
N ALA A 111 5.65 -9.80 -6.00
CA ALA A 111 4.55 -8.91 -6.35
C ALA A 111 4.74 -8.25 -7.74
N LEU A 112 5.97 -7.85 -8.07
CA LEU A 112 6.35 -7.32 -9.38
C LEU A 112 6.11 -8.34 -10.49
N ALA A 113 6.50 -9.60 -10.27
CA ALA A 113 6.36 -10.67 -11.28
C ALA A 113 4.89 -10.98 -11.63
N ASP A 114 3.95 -10.67 -10.74
CA ASP A 114 2.53 -10.89 -10.97
C ASP A 114 1.85 -9.71 -11.70
N PHE A 115 2.53 -8.57 -11.90
CA PHE A 115 1.98 -7.51 -12.76
C PHE A 115 2.19 -7.91 -14.22
N ARG A 116 1.09 -8.27 -14.88
CA ARG A 116 1.06 -8.66 -16.31
C ARG A 116 0.98 -7.45 -17.24
#